data_AF-A0A8X6T1H5-F1
#
_entry.id   AF-A0A8X6T1H5-F1
#
_cell.length_a   1.000
_cell.length_b   1.000
_cell.length_c   1.000
_cell.angle_alpha   90.00
_cell.angle_beta   90.00
_cell.angle_gamma   90.00
#
_symmetry.space_group_name_H-M   'P 1'
#
loop_
_entity.id
_entity.type
_entity.pdbx_description
1 polymer ?
#
loop_
_entity_poly.entity_id
_entity_poly.type
_entity_poly.pdbx_seq_one_letter_code
_entity_poly.pdbx_strand_id
1 'polypeptide(L)'
;MSRRKQRSAFDQVSEFDRGRIVAYQDCGLPFREIGSRAGRNQKTAMRICDRWMQEGTMDQRGRSHPPLCTTSREDRQFVRMAVTNRSVTSRTVAQHIESVTHHSVSARTIRRRLHQNDLSARRPLLGLPLT
;
A
#
# COMPACT_ATOMS: atom_id res chain seq x y z
N MET A 1 29.42 -7.94 16.76
CA MET A 1 28.89 -8.41 15.46
C MET A 1 27.38 -8.58 15.55
N SER A 2 26.60 -7.74 14.87
CA SER A 2 25.13 -7.79 14.95
C SER A 2 24.59 -8.84 13.98
N ARG A 3 24.10 -9.97 14.49
CA ARG A 3 23.42 -11.00 13.66
C ARG A 3 22.05 -10.45 13.26
N ARG A 4 21.99 -9.79 12.11
CA ARG A 4 20.71 -9.41 11.48
C ARG A 4 19.99 -10.71 11.12
N LYS A 5 19.03 -11.11 11.95
CA LYS A 5 18.19 -12.29 11.71
C LYS A 5 17.51 -12.10 10.35
N GLN A 6 17.99 -12.80 9.33
CA GLN A 6 17.35 -12.87 8.01
C GLN A 6 15.90 -13.29 8.27
N ARG A 7 14.95 -12.40 7.98
CA ARG A 7 13.54 -12.77 8.03
C ARG A 7 13.34 -13.75 6.88
N SER A 8 12.96 -15.00 7.20
CA SER A 8 12.57 -15.95 6.16
C SER A 8 11.50 -15.30 5.29
N ALA A 9 11.64 -15.39 3.97
CA ALA A 9 10.59 -14.96 3.07
C ALA A 9 9.32 -15.71 3.47
N PHE A 10 8.28 -14.97 3.90
CA PHE A 10 6.97 -15.56 4.14
C PHE A 10 6.39 -15.92 2.79
N ASP A 11 6.57 -17.18 2.40
CA ASP A 11 5.93 -17.71 1.20
C ASP A 11 4.41 -17.76 1.43
N GLN A 12 3.67 -17.02 0.60
CA GLN A 12 2.22 -16.94 0.69
C GLN A 12 1.63 -18.27 0.19
N VAL A 13 0.63 -18.78 0.91
CA VAL A 13 -0.07 -20.00 0.47
C VAL A 13 -0.80 -19.69 -0.84
N SER A 14 -0.45 -20.44 -1.88
CA SER A 14 -1.08 -20.35 -3.19
C SER A 14 -2.58 -20.60 -3.11
N GLU A 15 -3.34 -20.06 -4.05
CA GLU A 15 -4.79 -20.29 -4.13
C GLU A 15 -5.11 -21.78 -4.29
N PHE A 16 -4.32 -22.48 -5.12
CA PHE A 16 -4.44 -23.93 -5.29
C PHE A 16 -4.24 -24.69 -3.97
N ASP A 17 -3.21 -24.35 -3.18
CA ASP A 17 -2.98 -25.00 -1.89
C ASP A 17 -4.10 -24.72 -0.89
N ARG A 18 -4.73 -23.53 -0.92
CA ARG A 18 -5.90 -23.22 -0.11
C ARG A 18 -7.09 -24.09 -0.48
N GLY A 19 -7.34 -24.25 -1.79
CA GLY A 19 -8.37 -25.16 -2.30
C GLY A 19 -8.15 -26.60 -1.83
N ARG A 20 -6.91 -27.11 -1.91
CA ARG A 20 -6.58 -28.45 -1.39
C ARG A 20 -6.83 -28.56 0.12
N ILE A 21 -6.42 -27.56 0.89
CA ILE A 21 -6.61 -27.54 2.35
C ILE A 21 -8.09 -27.65 2.71
N VAL A 22 -8.96 -26.90 2.04
CA VAL A 22 -10.40 -26.98 2.28
C VAL A 22 -11.00 -28.28 1.78
N ALA A 23 -10.61 -28.78 0.61
CA ALA A 23 -11.06 -30.09 0.14
C ALA A 23 -10.70 -31.21 1.13
N TYR A 24 -9.50 -31.19 1.73
CA TYR A 24 -9.14 -32.15 2.77
C TYR A 24 -9.93 -31.97 4.07
N GLN A 25 -10.30 -30.74 4.42
CA GLN A 25 -11.18 -30.46 5.55
C GLN A 25 -12.57 -31.05 5.31
N ASP A 26 -13.13 -30.87 4.12
CA ASP A 26 -14.45 -31.41 3.74
C ASP A 26 -14.44 -32.95 3.75
N CYS A 27 -13.31 -33.58 3.44
CA CYS A 27 -13.10 -35.02 3.61
C CYS A 27 -12.89 -35.48 5.07
N GLY A 28 -12.93 -34.57 6.05
CA GLY A 28 -12.83 -34.89 7.48
C GLY A 28 -11.41 -35.21 7.98
N LEU A 29 -10.36 -34.83 7.24
CA LEU A 29 -8.99 -35.09 7.69
C LEU A 29 -8.61 -34.24 8.91
N PRO A 30 -7.76 -34.74 9.82
CA PRO A 30 -7.26 -33.95 10.93
C PRO A 30 -6.29 -32.86 10.41
N PHE A 31 -6.35 -31.65 10.97
CA PHE A 31 -5.55 -30.50 10.50
C PHE A 31 -4.04 -30.74 10.42
N ARG A 32 -3.50 -31.62 11.27
CA ARG A 32 -2.09 -32.02 11.21
C ARG A 32 -1.76 -32.67 9.87
N GLU A 33 -2.61 -33.59 9.43
CA GLU A 33 -2.47 -34.29 8.17
C GLU A 33 -2.75 -33.39 6.97
N ILE A 34 -3.77 -32.52 7.08
CA ILE A 34 -4.06 -31.48 6.07
C ILE A 34 -2.81 -30.62 5.83
N GLY A 35 -2.17 -30.13 6.90
CA GLY A 35 -0.95 -29.35 6.81
C GLY A 35 0.18 -30.13 6.12
N SER A 36 0.43 -31.37 6.55
CA SER A 36 1.45 -32.24 5.95
C SER A 36 1.23 -32.47 4.45
N ARG A 37 0.00 -32.81 4.02
CA ARG A 37 -0.34 -33.03 2.60
C ARG A 37 -0.27 -31.73 1.77
N ALA A 38 -0.56 -30.59 2.40
CA ALA A 38 -0.45 -29.27 1.79
C ALA A 38 0.99 -28.71 1.80
N GLY A 39 1.95 -29.36 2.46
CA GLY A 39 3.30 -28.84 2.65
C GLY A 39 3.36 -27.58 3.54
N ARG A 40 2.38 -27.40 4.43
CA ARG A 40 2.25 -26.22 5.31
C ARG A 40 2.14 -26.64 6.78
N ASN A 41 2.33 -25.69 7.69
CA ASN A 41 2.12 -25.93 9.12
C ASN A 41 0.62 -26.18 9.40
N GLN A 42 0.29 -27.09 10.32
CA GLN A 42 -1.07 -27.32 10.85
C GLN A 42 -1.80 -26.01 11.19
N LYS A 43 -1.12 -25.05 11.83
CA LYS A 43 -1.74 -23.75 12.18
C LYS A 43 -2.17 -22.94 10.96
N THR A 44 -1.46 -23.09 9.84
CA THR A 44 -1.82 -22.43 8.58
C THR A 44 -3.06 -23.06 7.98
N ALA A 45 -3.15 -24.40 7.97
CA ALA A 45 -4.33 -25.12 7.52
C ALA A 45 -5.57 -24.73 8.34
N MET A 46 -5.46 -24.78 9.68
CA MET A 46 -6.54 -24.38 10.59
C MET A 46 -7.04 -22.96 10.31
N ARG A 47 -6.15 -21.98 10.16
CA ARG A 47 -6.54 -20.58 9.85
C ARG A 47 -7.24 -20.41 8.50
N ILE A 48 -6.89 -21.21 7.50
CA ILE A 48 -7.52 -21.18 6.18
C ILE A 48 -8.92 -21.77 6.27
N CYS A 49 -9.05 -22.92 6.93
CA CYS A 49 -10.30 -23.60 7.20
C CYS A 49 -11.28 -22.75 8.02
N ASP A 50 -10.80 -22.13 9.11
CA ASP A 50 -11.60 -21.21 9.94
C ASP A 50 -12.12 -20.03 9.12
N ARG A 51 -11.27 -19.46 8.26
CA ARG A 51 -11.68 -18.38 7.37
C ARG A 51 -12.72 -18.83 6.36
N TRP A 52 -12.52 -19.99 5.74
CA TRP A 52 -13.46 -20.55 4.79
C TRP A 52 -14.85 -20.72 5.42
N MET A 53 -14.92 -21.24 6.65
CA MET A 53 -16.19 -21.38 7.38
C MET A 53 -16.84 -20.03 7.74
N GLN A 54 -16.05 -18.98 8.00
CA GLN A 54 -16.57 -17.67 8.40
C GLN A 54 -16.97 -16.78 7.22
N GLU A 55 -16.17 -16.77 6.16
CA GLU A 55 -16.27 -15.80 5.06
C GLU A 55 -16.70 -16.44 3.73
N GLY A 56 -16.59 -17.78 3.59
CA GLY A 56 -16.91 -18.48 2.35
C GLY A 56 -15.99 -18.12 1.17
N THR A 57 -14.84 -17.48 1.43
CA THR A 57 -13.87 -17.11 0.39
C THR A 57 -12.46 -17.59 0.70
N MET A 58 -11.75 -18.00 -0.37
CA MET A 58 -10.33 -18.34 -0.34
C MET A 58 -9.44 -17.11 -0.53
N ASP A 59 -10.04 -15.99 -0.91
CA ASP A 59 -9.35 -14.77 -1.27
C ASP A 59 -8.53 -14.23 -0.10
N GLN A 60 -7.41 -13.62 -0.46
CA GLN A 60 -6.66 -12.84 0.50
C GLN A 60 -7.38 -11.52 0.73
N ARG A 61 -7.62 -11.19 1.99
CA ARG A 61 -8.04 -9.83 2.35
C ARG A 61 -6.99 -8.85 1.81
N GLY A 62 -7.46 -7.88 1.02
CA GLY A 62 -6.63 -6.79 0.57
C GLY A 62 -5.95 -6.10 1.75
N ARG A 63 -4.67 -5.77 1.60
CA ARG A 63 -3.95 -5.05 2.64
C ARG A 63 -4.39 -3.60 2.61
N SER A 64 -5.05 -3.14 3.66
CA SER A 64 -5.34 -1.71 3.81
C SER A 64 -4.02 -0.94 3.94
N HIS A 65 -3.90 0.16 3.20
CA HIS A 65 -2.81 1.10 3.41
C HIS A 65 -3.04 1.87 4.72
N PRO A 66 -1.97 2.26 5.43
CA PRO A 66 -2.09 3.18 6.56
C PRO A 66 -2.85 4.45 6.15
N PRO A 67 -3.58 5.07 7.08
CA PRO A 67 -4.31 6.31 6.79
C PRO A 67 -3.35 7.36 6.22
N LEU A 68 -3.81 8.02 5.16
CA LEU A 68 -3.02 9.03 4.47
C LEU A 68 -2.93 10.28 5.35
N CYS A 69 -1.75 10.88 5.41
CA CYS A 69 -1.50 12.15 6.12
C CYS A 69 -2.31 13.33 5.52
N THR A 70 -2.85 13.18 4.31
CA THR A 70 -3.64 14.22 3.64
C THR A 70 -4.99 13.66 3.20
N THR A 71 -6.00 14.51 3.25
CA THR A 71 -7.35 14.24 2.77
C THR A 71 -7.49 14.56 1.29
N SER A 72 -8.50 13.98 0.62
CA SER A 72 -8.79 14.28 -0.78
C SER A 72 -9.19 15.75 -1.02
N ARG A 73 -9.60 16.48 0.02
CA ARG A 73 -9.91 17.93 -0.07
C ARG A 73 -8.61 18.75 -0.12
N GLU A 74 -7.66 18.44 0.75
CA GLU A 74 -6.34 19.07 0.77
C GLU A 74 -5.57 18.78 -0.52
N ASP A 75 -5.60 17.54 -1.00
CA ASP A 75 -4.93 17.16 -2.26
C ASP A 75 -5.46 17.99 -3.44
N ARG A 76 -6.79 18.22 -3.51
CA ARG A 76 -7.41 19.10 -4.51
C ARG A 76 -6.97 20.56 -4.38
N GLN A 77 -6.78 21.05 -3.15
CA GLN A 77 -6.27 22.40 -2.91
C GLN A 77 -4.82 22.53 -3.35
N PHE A 78 -3.96 21.53 -3.10
CA PHE A 78 -2.57 21.54 -3.57
C PHE A 78 -2.51 21.64 -5.08
N VAL A 79 -3.30 20.81 -5.78
CA VAL A 79 -3.38 20.81 -7.24
C VAL A 79 -3.85 22.17 -7.76
N ARG A 80 -4.92 22.73 -7.17
CA ARG A 80 -5.43 24.05 -7.54
C ARG A 80 -4.36 25.13 -7.40
N MET A 81 -3.67 25.20 -6.26
CA MET A 81 -2.61 26.18 -6.02
C MET A 81 -1.48 26.06 -7.05
N ALA A 82 -1.05 24.82 -7.36
CA ALA A 82 0.03 24.56 -8.30
C ALA A 82 -0.35 24.88 -9.76
N VAL A 83 -1.62 24.71 -10.13
CA VAL A 83 -2.13 25.04 -11.47
C VAL A 83 -2.33 26.56 -11.62
N THR A 84 -2.92 27.22 -10.62
CA THR A 84 -3.16 28.67 -10.65
C THR A 84 -1.84 29.46 -10.63
N ASN A 85 -0.89 29.06 -9.80
CA ASN A 85 0.42 29.70 -9.74
C ASN A 85 1.54 28.67 -9.94
N ARG A 86 2.05 28.63 -11.16
CA ARG A 86 3.06 27.63 -11.56
C ARG A 86 4.42 27.80 -10.90
N SER A 87 4.72 28.96 -10.32
CA SER A 87 5.98 29.19 -9.59
C SER A 87 5.90 28.79 -8.11
N VAL A 88 4.72 28.39 -7.62
CA VAL A 88 4.54 28.00 -6.22
C VAL A 88 5.37 26.76 -5.88
N THR A 89 6.07 26.80 -4.76
CA THR A 89 6.89 25.68 -4.30
C THR A 89 6.09 24.79 -3.34
N SER A 90 6.50 23.52 -3.18
CA SER A 90 5.84 22.63 -2.22
C SER A 90 5.97 23.12 -0.76
N ARG A 91 7.00 23.92 -0.44
CA ARG A 91 7.15 24.53 0.90
C ARG A 91 6.14 25.65 1.13
N THR A 92 5.95 26.52 0.16
CA THR A 92 4.96 27.61 0.26
C THR A 92 3.54 27.05 0.31
N VAL A 93 3.25 25.95 -0.40
CA VAL A 93 1.97 25.24 -0.26
C VAL A 93 1.82 24.64 1.14
N ALA A 94 2.88 24.03 1.70
CA ALA A 94 2.84 23.49 3.07
C ALA A 94 2.49 24.56 4.11
N GLN A 95 3.18 25.70 4.05
CA GLN A 95 2.97 26.83 4.96
C GLN A 95 1.56 27.40 4.84
N HIS A 96 1.05 27.54 3.62
CA HIS A 96 -0.30 28.01 3.38
C HIS A 96 -1.34 27.05 3.99
N ILE A 97 -1.16 25.75 3.81
CA ILE A 97 -2.09 24.74 4.33
C ILE A 97 -2.05 24.71 5.85
N GLU A 98 -0.85 24.71 6.44
CA GLU A 98 -0.68 24.78 7.89
C GLU A 98 -1.35 26.02 8.49
N SER A 99 -1.30 27.18 7.81
CA SER A 99 -1.98 28.39 8.26
C SER A 99 -3.51 28.32 8.21
N VAL A 100 -4.08 27.49 7.32
CA VAL A 100 -5.54 27.41 7.09
C VAL A 100 -6.18 26.26 7.86
N THR A 101 -5.50 25.12 7.96
CA THR A 101 -6.04 23.88 8.56
C THR A 101 -5.41 23.55 9.91
N HIS A 102 -4.37 24.26 10.33
CA HIS A 102 -3.55 23.94 11.52
C HIS A 102 -2.95 22.53 11.49
N HIS A 103 -2.89 21.91 10.31
CA HIS A 103 -2.33 20.59 10.09
C HIS A 103 -1.01 20.70 9.32
N SER A 104 0.07 20.19 9.91
CA SER A 104 1.40 20.28 9.30
C SER A 104 1.62 19.14 8.30
N VAL A 105 1.81 19.51 7.03
CA VAL A 105 2.09 18.57 5.94
C VAL A 105 3.48 18.83 5.40
N SER A 106 4.32 17.80 5.36
CA SER A 106 5.68 17.95 4.83
C SER A 106 5.67 18.35 3.34
N ALA A 107 6.62 19.20 2.94
CA ALA A 107 6.80 19.56 1.53
C ALA A 107 7.05 18.32 0.63
N ARG A 108 7.65 17.25 1.18
CA ARG A 108 7.82 15.97 0.48
C ARG A 108 6.48 15.29 0.19
N THR A 109 5.56 15.30 1.15
CA THR A 109 4.20 14.76 0.98
C THR A 109 3.46 15.51 -0.12
N ILE A 110 3.48 16.85 -0.08
CA ILE A 110 2.85 17.70 -1.11
C ILE A 110 3.45 17.43 -2.49
N ARG A 111 4.79 17.41 -2.60
CA ARG A 111 5.46 17.06 -3.86
C ARG A 111 5.00 15.71 -4.39
N ARG A 112 4.91 14.68 -3.54
CA ARG A 112 4.41 13.35 -3.94
C ARG A 112 2.97 13.41 -4.46
N ARG A 113 2.09 14.18 -3.81
CA ARG A 113 0.69 14.36 -4.25
C ARG A 113 0.58 15.08 -5.58
N LEU A 114 1.41 16.10 -5.80
CA LEU A 114 1.47 16.79 -7.09
C LEU A 114 1.94 15.85 -8.21
N HIS A 115 2.99 15.04 -7.97
CA HIS A 115 3.43 14.04 -8.95
C HIS A 115 2.37 12.96 -9.23
N GLN A 116 1.59 12.55 -8.23
CA GLN A 116 0.45 11.63 -8.44
C GLN A 116 -0.65 12.21 -9.34
N ASN A 117 -0.66 13.53 -9.54
CA ASN A 117 -1.56 14.25 -10.43
C ASN A 117 -0.81 14.85 -11.63
N ASP A 118 0.34 14.27 -12.01
CA ASP A 118 1.16 14.67 -13.15
C ASP A 118 1.70 16.12 -13.11
N LEU A 119 1.71 16.75 -11.93
CA LEU A 119 2.27 18.07 -11.71
C LEU A 119 3.72 17.98 -11.23
N SER A 120 4.63 18.29 -12.15
CA SER A 120 6.07 18.34 -11.90
C SER A 120 6.64 19.75 -12.11
N ALA A 121 7.79 20.02 -11.50
CA ALA A 121 8.52 21.26 -11.73
C ALA A 121 8.97 21.31 -13.21
N ARG A 122 8.72 22.44 -13.89
CA ARG A 122 9.19 22.63 -15.26
C ARG A 122 10.71 22.83 -15.27
N ARG A 123 11.40 22.12 -16.15
CA ARG A 123 12.74 22.49 -16.59
C ARG A 123 12.58 23.47 -17.76
N PRO A 124 13.26 24.63 -17.75
CA PRO A 124 13.33 25.46 -18.95
C PRO A 124 13.93 24.61 -20.08
N LEU A 125 13.31 24.67 -21.26
CA LEU A 125 13.92 24.09 -22.44
C LEU A 125 15.19 24.89 -22.73
N LEU A 126 16.33 24.21 -22.76
CA LEU A 126 17.58 24.82 -23.22
C LEU A 126 17.43 25.06 -24.74
N GLY A 127 16.95 26.26 -25.11
CA GLY A 127 17.05 26.73 -26.48
C GLY A 127 18.50 27.11 -26.74
N LEU A 128 19.11 26.52 -27.78
CA LEU A 128 20.35 27.06 -28.32
C LEU A 128 20.04 28.48 -28.81
N PRO A 129 20.83 29.50 -28.44
CA PRO A 129 20.65 30.83 -28.98
C PRO A 129 20.76 30.75 -30.50
N LEU A 130 19.75 31.25 -31.21
CA LEU A 130 19.82 31.46 -32.64
C LEU A 130 20.64 32.73 -32.85
N THR A 131 21.94 32.57 -33.10
CA THR A 131 22.86 33.64 -33.56
C THR A 131 23.03 33.57 -35.05
#